data_AF-A0A520DZ96-F1
#
_entry.id   AF-A0A520DZ96-F1
#
_cell.length_a   1.000
_cell.length_b   1.000
_cell.length_c   1.000
_cell.angle_alpha   90.00
_cell.angle_beta   90.00
_cell.angle_gamma   90.00
#
_symmetry.space_group_name_H-M   'P 1'
#
loop_
_entity.id
_entity.type
_entity.pdbx_description
1 polymer ?
#
loop_
_entity_poly.entity_id
_entity_poly.type
_entity_poly.pdbx_seq_one_letter_code
_entity_poly.pdbx_strand_id
1 'polypeptide(L)'
;MVSAVFHSPLDAVAPAAAAEHAQATPAATAAARKSPEAKARRPLDLRRFWMRLLAPLAGFALLALIWELIAARSGGTFPGPWETWLQAVKVFVGIPAGFAIGRFEFLARMFNPLISLLRPVSPLAWLPIGLLVFKGANPAAIWTIFICSIWPMVINTAVGVQRVPSDYMNVAKVLNLSEWKIITKILFPAVLPYMLTGVRLAVGTAWLVIVAAEMLTGGVGIGFWVWDEWNNLNV
;
A
#
# COMPACT_ATOMS: atom_id res chain seq x y z
N MET A 1 31.08 -59.44 -34.20
CA MET A 1 29.90 -59.70 -33.34
C MET A 1 28.88 -60.46 -34.19
N VAL A 2 29.22 -61.70 -34.57
CA VAL A 2 28.75 -62.99 -34.02
C VAL A 2 27.26 -63.27 -34.26
N SER A 3 27.00 -63.97 -35.38
CA SER A 3 26.20 -65.20 -35.54
C SER A 3 24.83 -65.32 -34.86
N ALA A 4 23.77 -65.36 -35.69
CA ALA A 4 22.60 -66.18 -35.41
C ALA A 4 22.93 -67.66 -35.64
N VAL A 5 22.32 -68.58 -34.87
CA VAL A 5 21.88 -69.94 -35.26
C VAL A 5 21.39 -70.69 -34.01
N PHE A 6 20.21 -71.31 -34.17
CA PHE A 6 19.40 -72.10 -33.24
C PHE A 6 20.09 -73.37 -32.71
N HIS A 7 19.59 -73.94 -31.59
CA HIS A 7 19.24 -75.37 -31.40
C HIS A 7 18.29 -75.55 -30.19
N SER A 8 17.31 -76.46 -30.32
CA SER A 8 16.27 -76.90 -29.33
C SER A 8 16.68 -78.24 -28.67
N PRO A 9 15.74 -79.02 -28.06
CA PRO A 9 15.03 -78.92 -26.78
C PRO A 9 15.51 -80.01 -25.78
N LEU A 10 14.93 -80.12 -24.56
CA LEU A 10 14.61 -81.37 -23.80
C LEU A 10 14.55 -81.13 -22.27
N ASP A 11 13.42 -81.56 -21.68
CA ASP A 11 13.21 -82.15 -20.33
C ASP A 11 13.44 -81.27 -19.07
N ALA A 12 12.60 -81.21 -18.03
CA ALA A 12 11.41 -81.93 -17.56
C ALA A 12 10.77 -81.02 -16.46
N VAL A 13 9.49 -81.07 -16.06
CA VAL A 13 8.73 -82.13 -15.37
C VAL A 13 7.29 -81.59 -15.23
N ALA A 14 6.27 -82.41 -15.52
CA ALA A 14 4.88 -82.18 -15.10
C ALA A 14 4.62 -82.79 -13.70
N PRO A 15 3.61 -82.30 -12.96
CA PRO A 15 2.38 -83.11 -12.88
C PRO A 15 1.12 -82.23 -13.04
N ALA A 16 0.16 -82.60 -13.88
CA ALA A 16 -0.95 -83.51 -13.57
C ALA A 16 -1.77 -83.07 -12.35
N ALA A 17 -2.94 -82.47 -12.59
CA ALA A 17 -4.23 -83.09 -12.27
C ALA A 17 -5.38 -82.05 -12.23
N ALA A 18 -6.44 -82.43 -12.94
CA ALA A 18 -7.83 -82.34 -12.51
C ALA A 18 -8.60 -81.00 -12.56
N ALA A 19 -9.74 -81.14 -13.23
CA ALA A 19 -11.03 -80.48 -13.03
C ALA A 19 -11.26 -79.10 -13.66
N GLU A 20 -12.46 -78.75 -14.11
CA GLU A 20 -13.67 -79.46 -14.54
C GLU A 20 -14.58 -78.35 -15.10
N HIS A 21 -15.58 -78.76 -15.85
CA HIS A 21 -16.56 -77.97 -16.57
C HIS A 21 -17.31 -76.87 -15.80
N ALA A 22 -17.68 -75.83 -16.57
CA ALA A 22 -18.97 -75.14 -16.63
C ALA A 22 -19.72 -74.78 -15.34
N GLN A 23 -20.09 -73.49 -15.20
CA GLN A 23 -21.48 -73.04 -15.04
C GLN A 23 -21.61 -71.52 -14.98
N ALA A 24 -22.70 -71.02 -15.55
CA ALA A 24 -23.07 -69.62 -15.62
C ALA A 24 -23.90 -69.18 -14.39
N THR A 25 -23.60 -67.96 -13.88
CA THR A 25 -24.47 -66.95 -13.21
C THR A 25 -25.24 -67.39 -11.93
N PRO A 26 -25.24 -66.66 -10.79
CA PRO A 26 -25.83 -65.30 -10.74
C PRO A 26 -25.35 -64.32 -9.65
N ALA A 27 -25.93 -63.12 -9.72
CA ALA A 27 -26.25 -62.23 -8.60
C ALA A 27 -25.12 -61.38 -7.99
N ALA A 28 -25.22 -60.09 -8.28
CA ALA A 28 -25.33 -59.04 -7.27
C ALA A 28 -24.44 -59.15 -6.03
N THR A 29 -23.22 -58.65 -6.15
CA THR A 29 -22.65 -57.86 -5.05
C THR A 29 -22.40 -56.47 -5.61
N ALA A 30 -23.37 -55.58 -5.38
CA ALA A 30 -23.21 -54.16 -5.55
C ALA A 30 -22.03 -53.71 -4.66
N ALA A 31 -20.83 -53.69 -5.23
CA ALA A 31 -19.71 -52.98 -4.65
C ALA A 31 -20.07 -51.50 -4.72
N ALA A 32 -20.65 -51.01 -3.62
CA ALA A 32 -21.03 -49.63 -3.41
C ALA A 32 -19.83 -48.73 -3.79
N ARG A 33 -19.89 -48.13 -4.99
CA ARG A 33 -19.05 -46.98 -5.32
C ARG A 33 -19.42 -45.91 -4.31
N LYS A 34 -18.55 -45.69 -3.31
CA LYS A 34 -18.66 -44.53 -2.44
C LYS A 34 -18.63 -43.29 -3.33
N SER A 35 -19.75 -42.57 -3.38
CA SER A 35 -19.86 -41.27 -4.02
C SER A 35 -18.74 -40.36 -3.48
N PRO A 36 -18.15 -39.47 -4.30
CA PRO A 36 -17.17 -38.51 -3.79
C PRO A 36 -17.85 -37.66 -2.72
N GLU A 37 -17.43 -37.82 -1.47
CA GLU A 37 -17.88 -36.99 -0.35
C GLU A 37 -17.67 -35.52 -0.73
N ALA A 38 -18.78 -34.80 -0.90
CA ALA A 38 -18.77 -33.36 -1.04
C ALA A 38 -18.17 -32.79 0.26
N LYS A 39 -16.93 -32.30 0.18
CA LYS A 39 -16.17 -31.73 1.30
C LYS A 39 -16.97 -30.58 1.91
N ALA A 40 -17.67 -30.86 3.01
CA ALA A 40 -18.50 -29.89 3.71
C ALA A 40 -17.64 -28.66 4.07
N ARG A 41 -17.99 -27.49 3.53
CA ARG A 41 -17.30 -26.23 3.84
C ARG A 41 -17.49 -25.97 5.33
N ARG A 42 -16.40 -26.01 6.11
CA ARG A 42 -16.41 -25.69 7.54
C ARG A 42 -17.04 -24.29 7.72
N PRO A 43 -18.08 -24.11 8.54
CA PRO A 43 -18.59 -22.77 8.82
C PRO A 43 -17.46 -21.98 9.46
N LEU A 44 -17.14 -20.81 8.87
CA LEU A 44 -16.16 -19.90 9.45
C LEU A 44 -16.64 -19.57 10.86
N ASP A 45 -15.81 -19.90 11.85
CA ASP A 45 -16.09 -19.69 13.27
C ASP A 45 -15.99 -18.19 13.58
N LEU A 46 -17.04 -17.44 13.18
CA LEU A 46 -17.13 -15.98 13.24
C LEU A 46 -16.91 -15.47 14.66
N ARG A 47 -17.30 -16.25 15.67
CA ARG A 47 -17.16 -15.90 17.08
C ARG A 47 -15.70 -15.93 17.52
N ARG A 48 -14.93 -16.94 17.10
CA ARG A 48 -13.47 -16.99 17.35
C ARG A 48 -12.72 -15.93 16.55
N PHE A 49 -13.15 -15.65 15.33
CA PHE A 49 -12.63 -14.53 14.53
C PHE A 49 -12.88 -13.19 15.21
N TRP A 50 -14.11 -12.94 15.68
CA TRP A 50 -14.49 -11.72 16.41
C TRP A 50 -13.76 -11.56 17.74
N MET A 51 -13.59 -12.62 18.53
CA MET A 51 -12.83 -12.54 19.79
C MET A 51 -11.33 -12.31 19.57
N ARG A 52 -10.77 -12.82 18.47
CA ARG A 52 -9.37 -12.53 18.06
C ARG A 52 -9.18 -11.11 17.52
N LEU A 53 -10.24 -10.50 16.98
CA LEU A 53 -10.24 -9.11 16.52
C LEU A 53 -10.50 -8.13 17.68
N LEU A 54 -11.28 -8.55 18.69
CA LEU A 54 -11.65 -7.77 19.86
C LEU A 54 -10.44 -7.38 20.72
N ALA A 55 -9.51 -8.31 20.97
CA ALA A 55 -8.31 -8.03 21.76
C ALA A 55 -7.42 -6.92 21.16
N PRO A 56 -7.05 -6.95 19.86
CA PRO A 56 -6.29 -5.86 19.26
C PRO A 56 -7.11 -4.56 19.13
N LEU A 57 -8.40 -4.64 18.79
CA LEU A 57 -9.26 -3.45 18.70
C LEU A 57 -9.44 -2.76 20.06
N ALA A 58 -9.55 -3.52 21.15
CA ALA A 58 -9.61 -2.99 22.49
C ALA A 58 -8.29 -2.31 22.89
N GLY A 59 -7.15 -2.88 22.50
CA GLY A 59 -5.83 -2.26 22.70
C GLY A 59 -5.69 -0.94 21.94
N PHE A 60 -6.07 -0.90 20.66
CA PHE A 60 -6.09 0.34 19.87
C PHE A 60 -7.07 1.38 20.44
N ALA A 61 -8.24 0.95 20.90
CA ALA A 61 -9.23 1.84 21.51
C ALA A 61 -8.73 2.43 22.84
N LEU A 62 -8.06 1.62 23.67
CA LEU A 62 -7.45 2.08 24.93
C LEU A 62 -6.35 3.11 24.66
N LEU A 63 -5.51 2.84 23.66
CA LEU A 63 -4.41 3.73 23.29
C LEU A 63 -4.94 5.06 22.72
N ALA A 64 -5.97 5.00 21.87
CA ALA A 64 -6.66 6.19 21.37
C ALA A 64 -7.32 6.99 22.51
N LEU A 65 -7.93 6.32 23.49
CA LEU A 65 -8.50 6.96 24.68
C LEU A 65 -7.44 7.64 25.54
N ILE A 66 -6.30 6.99 25.78
CA ILE A 66 -5.19 7.56 26.54
C ILE A 66 -4.64 8.79 25.81
N TRP A 67 -4.48 8.72 24.49
CA TRP A 67 -4.01 9.83 23.68
C TRP A 67 -5.00 11.00 23.69
N GLU A 68 -6.30 10.74 23.53
CA GLU A 68 -7.35 11.76 23.64
C GLU A 68 -7.36 12.43 25.02
N LEU A 69 -7.19 11.66 26.10
CA LEU A 69 -7.11 12.17 27.47
C LEU A 69 -5.90 13.09 27.68
N ILE A 70 -4.73 12.71 27.14
CA ILE A 70 -3.52 13.53 27.21
C ILE A 70 -3.71 14.81 26.39
N ALA A 71 -4.25 14.72 25.18
CA ALA A 71 -4.53 15.86 24.31
C ALA A 71 -5.53 16.83 24.96
N ALA A 72 -6.63 16.32 25.54
CA ALA A 72 -7.66 17.11 26.21
C ALA A 72 -7.11 17.87 27.43
N ARG A 73 -6.14 17.30 28.15
CA ARG A 73 -5.48 17.96 29.29
C ARG A 73 -4.36 18.93 28.89
N SER A 74 -3.93 18.95 27.63
CA SER A 74 -2.80 19.76 27.15
C SER A 74 -3.20 21.18 26.68
N GLY A 75 -4.46 21.60 26.90
CA GLY A 75 -4.91 22.97 26.62
C GLY A 75 -4.81 23.39 25.15
N GLY A 76 -4.81 22.44 24.20
CA GLY A 76 -4.71 22.73 22.76
C GLY A 76 -3.30 22.67 22.17
N THR A 77 -2.27 22.38 22.97
CA THR A 77 -0.87 22.26 22.49
C THR A 77 -0.62 20.92 21.78
N PHE A 78 -1.39 19.88 22.11
CA PHE A 78 -1.25 18.54 21.53
C PHE A 78 -2.52 18.18 20.75
N PRO A 79 -2.46 18.00 19.42
CA PRO A 79 -3.64 17.68 18.62
C PRO A 79 -4.15 16.27 18.98
N GLY A 80 -5.48 16.14 19.11
CA GLY A 80 -6.11 14.87 19.43
C GLY A 80 -5.99 13.85 18.29
N PRO A 81 -6.17 12.54 18.55
CA PRO A 81 -6.15 11.50 17.52
C PRO A 81 -7.09 11.79 16.34
N TRP A 82 -8.28 12.32 16.60
CA TRP A 82 -9.25 12.65 15.55
C TRP A 82 -8.79 13.82 14.67
N GLU A 83 -8.23 14.87 15.28
CA GLU A 83 -7.67 16.00 14.54
C GLU A 83 -6.41 15.61 13.79
N THR A 84 -5.55 14.79 14.41
CA THR A 84 -4.34 14.24 13.80
C THR A 84 -4.69 13.37 12.59
N TRP A 85 -5.77 12.60 12.67
CA TRP A 85 -6.29 11.84 11.54
C TRP A 85 -6.83 12.75 10.43
N LEU A 86 -7.61 13.78 10.77
CA LEU A 86 -8.09 14.77 9.79
C LEU A 86 -6.93 15.54 9.12
N GLN A 87 -5.90 15.90 9.89
CA GLN A 87 -4.67 16.52 9.40
C GLN A 87 -3.90 15.57 8.48
N ALA A 88 -3.78 14.29 8.87
CA ALA A 88 -3.16 13.26 8.04
C ALA A 88 -3.92 13.09 6.72
N VAL A 89 -5.26 13.07 6.74
CA VAL A 89 -6.07 13.01 5.51
C VAL A 89 -5.80 14.21 4.60
N LYS A 90 -5.67 15.43 5.15
CA LYS A 90 -5.30 16.65 4.39
C LYS A 90 -3.89 16.53 3.78
N VAL A 91 -2.93 15.99 4.52
CA VAL A 91 -1.56 15.73 4.03
C VAL A 91 -1.55 14.64 2.97
N PHE A 92 -2.42 13.64 3.10
CA PHE A 92 -2.54 12.53 2.17
C PHE A 92 -3.38 12.84 0.92
N VAL A 93 -3.94 14.05 0.77
CA VAL A 93 -4.59 14.50 -0.50
C VAL A 93 -3.66 14.39 -1.70
N GLY A 94 -2.34 14.53 -1.50
CA GLY A 94 -1.34 14.34 -2.55
C GLY A 94 -1.31 12.92 -3.14
N ILE A 95 -1.74 11.90 -2.38
CA ILE A 95 -1.70 10.50 -2.83
C ILE A 95 -2.82 10.23 -3.86
N PRO A 96 -4.11 10.52 -3.59
CA PRO A 96 -5.16 10.42 -4.61
C PRO A 96 -4.88 11.27 -5.85
N ALA A 97 -4.36 12.49 -5.67
CA ALA A 97 -3.99 13.37 -6.78
C ALA A 97 -2.87 12.78 -7.64
N GLY A 98 -1.79 12.28 -7.01
CA GLY A 98 -0.70 11.60 -7.71
C GLY A 98 -1.16 10.32 -8.41
N PHE A 99 -2.07 9.57 -7.79
CA PHE A 99 -2.63 8.37 -8.39
C PHE A 99 -3.51 8.69 -9.60
N ALA A 100 -4.34 9.74 -9.53
CA ALA A 100 -5.16 10.20 -10.63
C ALA A 100 -4.31 10.72 -11.81
N ILE A 101 -3.29 11.54 -11.52
CA ILE A 101 -2.36 12.04 -12.53
C ILE A 101 -1.55 10.90 -13.16
N GLY A 102 -1.14 9.90 -12.38
CA GLY A 102 -0.41 8.74 -12.88
C GLY A 102 -1.26 7.79 -13.73
N ARG A 103 -2.54 7.61 -13.38
CA ARG A 103 -3.44 6.66 -14.04
C ARG A 103 -4.11 7.20 -15.30
N PHE A 104 -4.36 8.51 -15.37
CA PHE A 104 -5.03 9.16 -16.50
C PHE A 104 -4.05 10.03 -17.29
N GLU A 105 -3.75 9.65 -18.54
CA GLU A 105 -2.88 10.42 -19.44
C GLU A 105 -3.38 11.84 -19.73
N PHE A 106 -4.69 12.08 -19.66
CA PHE A 106 -5.27 13.41 -19.82
C PHE A 106 -4.86 14.33 -18.66
N LEU A 107 -4.99 13.87 -17.41
CA LEU A 107 -4.52 14.61 -16.24
C LEU A 107 -3.00 14.77 -16.27
N ALA A 108 -2.23 13.73 -16.63
CA ALA A 108 -0.79 13.84 -16.79
C ALA A 108 -0.40 14.97 -17.76
N ARG A 109 -1.06 15.05 -18.92
CA ARG A 109 -0.82 16.10 -19.92
C ARG A 109 -1.19 17.50 -19.44
N MET A 110 -2.27 17.66 -18.68
CA MET A 110 -2.67 18.95 -18.12
C MET A 110 -1.79 19.42 -16.97
N PHE A 111 -1.40 18.51 -16.07
CA PHE A 111 -0.62 18.85 -14.89
C PHE A 111 0.89 18.90 -15.16
N ASN A 112 1.40 18.25 -16.21
CA ASN A 112 2.83 18.29 -16.57
C ASN A 112 3.38 19.71 -16.76
N PRO A 113 2.71 20.63 -17.50
CA PRO A 113 3.15 22.02 -17.61
C PRO A 113 3.22 22.73 -16.25
N LEU A 114 2.20 22.54 -15.40
CA LEU A 114 2.12 23.15 -14.08
C LEU A 114 3.20 22.62 -13.15
N ILE A 115 3.44 21.29 -13.17
CA ILE A 115 4.51 20.64 -12.42
C ILE A 115 5.87 21.14 -12.89
N SER A 116 6.11 21.26 -14.20
CA SER A 116 7.36 21.79 -14.75
C SER A 116 7.63 23.25 -14.36
N LEU A 117 6.56 24.06 -14.24
CA LEU A 117 6.64 25.46 -13.81
C LEU A 117 6.88 25.62 -12.31
N LEU A 118 6.23 24.79 -11.50
CA LEU A 118 6.28 24.87 -10.03
C LEU A 118 7.49 24.15 -9.44
N ARG A 119 8.02 23.13 -10.12
CA ARG A 119 9.20 22.36 -9.68
C ARG A 119 10.46 23.19 -9.38
N PRO A 120 10.83 24.23 -10.16
CA PRO A 120 11.99 25.07 -9.86
C PRO A 120 11.70 26.20 -8.84
N VAL A 121 10.45 26.36 -8.39
CA VAL A 121 10.10 27.44 -7.45
C VAL A 121 10.67 27.11 -6.08
N SER A 122 11.49 28.04 -5.55
CA SER A 122 12.03 27.92 -4.21
C SER A 122 10.90 27.79 -3.18
N PRO A 123 10.99 26.86 -2.22
CA PRO A 123 9.98 26.71 -1.17
C PRO A 123 9.68 27.99 -0.39
N LEU A 124 10.69 28.85 -0.21
CA LEU A 124 10.57 30.12 0.51
C LEU A 124 9.79 31.21 -0.26
N ALA A 125 9.74 31.12 -1.60
CA ALA A 125 9.04 32.11 -2.42
C ALA A 125 7.51 32.11 -2.19
N TRP A 126 6.98 31.03 -1.60
CA TRP A 126 5.57 30.91 -1.25
C TRP A 126 5.20 31.71 0.00
N LEU A 127 6.11 31.88 0.96
CA LEU A 127 5.79 32.47 2.25
C LEU A 127 5.18 33.89 2.15
N PRO A 128 5.72 34.83 1.35
CA PRO A 128 5.11 36.16 1.17
C PRO A 128 3.70 36.10 0.58
N ILE A 129 3.45 35.15 -0.34
CA ILE A 129 2.13 34.95 -0.94
C ILE A 129 1.14 34.47 0.13
N GLY A 130 1.57 33.54 0.99
CA GLY A 130 0.78 33.09 2.14
C GLY A 130 0.46 34.24 3.09
N LEU A 131 1.44 35.10 3.39
CA LEU A 131 1.23 36.27 4.24
C LEU A 131 0.20 37.24 3.65
N LEU A 132 0.27 37.49 2.33
CA LEU A 132 -0.69 38.36 1.65
C LEU A 132 -2.12 37.81 1.67
N VAL A 133 -2.27 36.50 1.47
CA VAL A 133 -3.58 35.84 1.41
C VAL A 133 -4.20 35.67 2.79
N PHE A 134 -3.44 35.15 3.75
CA PHE A 134 -3.96 34.78 5.08
C PHE A 134 -3.80 35.89 6.12
N LYS A 135 -3.06 36.96 5.81
CA LYS A 135 -2.78 38.09 6.71
C LYS A 135 -2.30 37.66 8.11
N GLY A 136 -1.57 36.55 8.18
CA GLY A 136 -1.06 35.99 9.43
C GLY A 136 0.12 35.05 9.21
N ALA A 137 1.10 35.11 10.13
CA ALA A 137 2.34 34.35 10.06
C ALA A 137 2.13 32.83 10.13
N ASN A 138 1.44 32.35 11.17
CA ASN A 138 1.15 30.92 11.36
C ASN A 138 0.42 30.27 10.17
N PRO A 139 -0.72 30.81 9.68
CA PRO A 139 -1.41 30.20 8.55
C PRO A 139 -0.58 30.29 7.24
N ALA A 140 0.22 31.35 7.05
CA ALA A 140 1.11 31.47 5.90
C ALA A 140 2.24 30.41 5.93
N ALA A 141 2.84 30.17 7.08
CA ALA A 141 3.88 29.15 7.27
C ALA A 141 3.31 27.74 6.99
N ILE A 142 2.17 27.39 7.59
CA ILE A 142 1.50 26.09 7.40
C ILE A 142 1.16 25.89 5.91
N TRP A 143 0.60 26.91 5.25
CA TRP A 143 0.30 26.84 3.83
C TRP A 143 1.54 26.64 2.97
N THR A 144 2.64 27.33 3.31
CA THR A 144 3.92 27.21 2.60
C THR A 144 4.50 25.81 2.73
N ILE A 145 4.48 25.23 3.94
CA ILE A 145 4.92 23.86 4.17
C ILE A 145 4.07 22.87 3.37
N PHE A 146 2.76 23.06 3.37
CA PHE A 146 1.81 22.21 2.64
C PHE A 146 2.07 22.25 1.12
N ILE A 147 2.13 23.45 0.52
CA ILE A 147 2.29 23.60 -0.93
C ILE A 147 3.67 23.08 -1.39
N CYS A 148 4.70 23.13 -0.55
CA CYS A 148 6.02 22.62 -0.93
C CYS A 148 6.13 21.10 -0.81
N SER A 149 5.49 20.52 0.22
CA SER A 149 5.58 19.08 0.49
C SER A 149 4.63 18.22 -0.35
N ILE A 150 3.57 18.80 -0.92
CA ILE A 150 2.61 18.05 -1.76
C ILE A 150 3.22 17.61 -3.10
N TRP A 151 4.12 18.39 -3.70
CA TRP A 151 4.68 18.07 -5.03
C TRP A 151 5.54 16.81 -5.04
N PRO A 152 6.52 16.63 -4.13
CA PRO A 152 7.26 15.38 -4.05
C PRO A 152 6.37 14.15 -3.88
N MET A 153 5.29 14.27 -3.10
CA MET A 153 4.31 13.20 -2.90
C MET A 153 3.59 12.83 -4.20
N VAL A 154 2.99 13.84 -4.86
CA VAL A 154 2.21 13.68 -6.08
C VAL A 154 3.08 13.13 -7.20
N ILE A 155 4.25 13.71 -7.42
CA ILE A 155 5.15 13.36 -8.52
C ILE A 155 5.67 11.93 -8.35
N ASN A 156 6.16 11.57 -7.15
CA ASN A 156 6.67 10.21 -6.94
C ASN A 156 5.55 9.16 -7.07
N THR A 157 4.35 9.46 -6.57
CA THR A 157 3.20 8.56 -6.72
C THR A 157 2.81 8.41 -8.20
N ALA A 158 2.74 9.50 -8.95
CA ALA A 158 2.40 9.49 -10.37
C ALA A 158 3.43 8.70 -11.20
N VAL A 159 4.72 8.94 -10.95
CA VAL A 159 5.81 8.17 -11.57
C VAL A 159 5.71 6.69 -11.20
N GLY A 160 5.41 6.37 -9.94
CA GLY A 160 5.22 4.99 -9.50
C GLY A 160 4.11 4.27 -10.25
N VAL A 161 2.96 4.94 -10.47
CA VAL A 161 1.85 4.37 -11.26
C VAL A 161 2.26 4.14 -12.71
N GLN A 162 2.96 5.09 -13.33
CA GLN A 162 3.41 4.98 -14.72
C GLN A 162 4.51 3.92 -14.93
N ARG A 163 5.27 3.61 -13.87
CA ARG A 163 6.34 2.59 -13.88
C ARG A 163 5.81 1.16 -13.77
N VAL A 164 4.53 0.96 -13.47
CA VAL A 164 3.93 -0.38 -13.40
C VAL A 164 3.96 -1.05 -14.78
N PRO A 165 4.57 -2.24 -14.93
CA PRO A 165 4.61 -2.92 -16.22
C PRO A 165 3.21 -3.15 -16.82
N SER A 166 3.08 -2.93 -18.13
CA SER A 166 1.81 -3.10 -18.85
C SER A 166 1.25 -4.52 -18.77
N ASP A 167 2.09 -5.52 -18.52
CA ASP A 167 1.69 -6.92 -18.38
C ASP A 167 0.70 -7.13 -17.23
N TYR A 168 0.85 -6.39 -16.12
CA TYR A 168 -0.11 -6.43 -15.02
C TYR A 168 -1.50 -5.96 -15.46
N MET A 169 -1.56 -4.95 -16.34
CA MET A 169 -2.82 -4.44 -16.87
C MET A 169 -3.43 -5.40 -17.89
N ASN A 170 -2.59 -6.07 -18.68
CA ASN A 170 -3.04 -7.09 -19.64
C ASN A 170 -3.64 -8.31 -18.92
N VAL A 171 -2.98 -8.80 -17.85
CA VAL A 171 -3.51 -9.88 -17.00
C VAL A 171 -4.82 -9.47 -16.32
N ALA A 172 -4.92 -8.23 -15.84
CA ALA A 172 -6.15 -7.73 -15.24
C ALA A 172 -7.34 -7.69 -16.22
N LYS A 173 -7.09 -7.36 -17.50
CA LYS A 173 -8.09 -7.40 -18.57
C LYS A 173 -8.55 -8.83 -18.87
N VAL A 174 -7.62 -9.79 -18.95
CA VAL A 174 -7.94 -11.21 -19.18
C VAL A 174 -8.79 -11.79 -18.04
N LEU A 175 -8.45 -11.45 -16.80
CA LEU A 175 -9.20 -11.87 -15.61
C LEU A 175 -10.48 -11.06 -15.36
N ASN A 176 -10.80 -10.10 -16.23
CA ASN A 176 -11.95 -9.18 -16.12
C ASN A 176 -12.10 -8.58 -14.70
N LEU A 177 -10.97 -8.13 -14.14
CA LEU A 177 -10.97 -7.54 -12.80
C LEU A 177 -11.62 -6.15 -12.82
N SER A 178 -12.43 -5.85 -11.80
CA SER A 178 -12.97 -4.50 -11.61
C SER A 178 -11.87 -3.50 -11.27
N GLU A 179 -12.02 -2.24 -11.69
CA GLU A 179 -11.03 -1.17 -11.45
C GLU A 179 -10.63 -1.05 -9.97
N TRP A 180 -11.57 -1.26 -9.03
CA TRP A 180 -11.27 -1.26 -7.60
C TRP A 180 -10.30 -2.38 -7.18
N LYS A 181 -10.44 -3.58 -7.76
CA LYS A 181 -9.51 -4.70 -7.51
C LYS A 181 -8.15 -4.43 -8.17
N ILE A 182 -8.13 -3.79 -9.34
CA ILE A 182 -6.90 -3.39 -10.01
C ILE A 182 -6.13 -2.39 -9.13
N ILE A 183 -6.82 -1.37 -8.63
CA ILE A 183 -6.23 -0.36 -7.74
C ILE A 183 -5.67 -0.99 -6.47
N THR A 184 -6.48 -1.78 -5.75
CA THR A 184 -6.10 -2.27 -4.41
C THR A 184 -5.15 -3.48 -4.42
N LYS A 185 -5.28 -4.38 -5.40
CA LYS A 185 -4.48 -5.62 -5.45
C LYS A 185 -3.27 -5.57 -6.37
N ILE A 186 -3.24 -4.65 -7.33
CA ILE A 186 -2.17 -4.58 -8.33
C ILE A 186 -1.43 -3.25 -8.19
N LEU A 187 -2.11 -2.13 -8.42
CA LEU A 187 -1.46 -0.81 -8.44
C LEU A 187 -0.93 -0.42 -7.06
N PHE A 188 -1.76 -0.43 -6.02
CA PHE A 188 -1.39 0.02 -4.68
C PHE A 188 -0.13 -0.68 -4.14
N PRO A 189 -0.03 -2.03 -4.12
CA PRO A 189 1.20 -2.68 -3.66
C PRO A 189 2.40 -2.42 -4.58
N ALA A 190 2.21 -2.29 -5.89
CA ALA A 190 3.29 -1.99 -6.83
C ALA A 190 3.83 -0.55 -6.70
N VAL A 191 2.97 0.40 -6.37
CA VAL A 191 3.27 1.84 -6.28
C VAL A 191 3.75 2.22 -4.87
N LEU A 192 3.51 1.39 -3.87
CA LEU A 192 3.86 1.63 -2.47
C LEU A 192 5.32 2.06 -2.25
N PRO A 193 6.36 1.45 -2.88
CA PRO A 193 7.74 1.90 -2.70
C PRO A 193 7.98 3.34 -3.18
N TYR A 194 7.32 3.73 -4.27
CA TYR A 194 7.38 5.09 -4.81
C TYR A 194 6.62 6.07 -3.91
N MET A 195 5.48 5.69 -3.35
CA MET A 195 4.75 6.50 -2.38
C MET A 195 5.61 6.77 -1.13
N LEU A 196 6.27 5.73 -0.59
CA LEU A 196 7.16 5.89 0.56
C LEU A 196 8.35 6.81 0.25
N THR A 197 8.86 6.76 -0.98
CA THR A 197 9.88 7.72 -1.45
C THR A 197 9.33 9.14 -1.49
N GLY A 198 8.11 9.31 -2.01
CA GLY A 198 7.40 10.60 -2.01
C GLY A 198 7.18 11.15 -0.60
N VAL A 199 6.72 10.31 0.34
CA VAL A 199 6.56 10.65 1.76
C VAL A 199 7.88 11.11 2.36
N ARG A 200 8.96 10.35 2.15
CA ARG A 200 10.29 10.69 2.69
C ARG A 200 10.77 12.06 2.20
N LEU A 201 10.61 12.34 0.90
CA LEU A 201 10.98 13.63 0.32
C LEU A 201 10.07 14.76 0.81
N ALA A 202 8.77 14.51 0.92
CA ALA A 202 7.80 15.47 1.44
C ALA A 202 8.10 15.86 2.90
N VAL A 203 8.46 14.89 3.74
CA VAL A 203 8.86 15.15 5.14
C VAL A 203 10.18 15.94 5.20
N GLY A 204 11.18 15.56 4.40
CA GLY A 204 12.46 16.29 4.38
C GLY A 204 12.31 17.74 3.91
N THR A 205 11.49 17.96 2.88
CA THR A 205 11.19 19.33 2.41
C THR A 205 10.37 20.11 3.43
N ALA A 206 9.35 19.50 4.05
CA ALA A 206 8.56 20.14 5.09
C ALA A 206 9.44 20.60 6.27
N TRP A 207 10.36 19.75 6.73
CA TRP A 207 11.29 20.08 7.81
C TRP A 207 12.13 21.33 7.49
N LEU A 208 12.76 21.37 6.32
CA LEU A 208 13.58 22.52 5.90
C LEU A 208 12.75 23.81 5.82
N VAL A 209 11.51 23.70 5.33
CA VAL A 209 10.61 24.85 5.20
C VAL A 209 10.10 25.32 6.56
N ILE A 210 9.83 24.43 7.51
CA ILE A 210 9.44 24.79 8.89
C ILE A 210 10.51 25.67 9.51
N VAL A 211 11.77 25.22 9.49
CA VAL A 211 12.89 25.96 10.08
C VAL A 211 13.03 27.34 9.42
N ALA A 212 12.98 27.40 8.09
CA ALA A 212 13.11 28.66 7.37
C ALA A 212 11.91 29.60 7.58
N ALA A 213 10.70 29.06 7.74
CA ALA A 213 9.51 29.84 8.06
C ALA A 213 9.60 30.44 9.48
N GLU A 214 10.02 29.65 10.48
CA GLU A 214 10.25 30.12 11.85
C GLU A 214 11.28 31.25 11.90
N MET A 215 12.35 31.16 11.09
CA MET A 215 13.36 32.22 10.96
C MET A 215 12.75 33.54 10.46
N LEU A 216 11.84 33.48 9.47
CA LEU A 216 11.32 34.66 8.78
C LEU A 216 10.11 35.29 9.46
N THR A 217 9.25 34.50 10.10
CA THR A 217 8.03 35.04 10.72
C THR A 217 8.23 35.51 12.16
N GLY A 218 9.33 35.12 12.79
CA GLY A 218 9.61 35.43 14.20
C GLY A 218 8.73 34.64 15.18
N GLY A 219 9.17 34.56 16.44
CA GLY A 219 8.37 33.96 17.52
C GLY A 219 9.11 32.84 18.27
N VAL A 220 8.49 31.66 18.37
CA VAL A 220 9.03 30.51 19.11
C VAL A 220 9.44 29.44 18.12
N GLY A 221 10.65 28.89 18.23
CA GLY A 221 11.14 27.83 17.34
C GLY A 221 12.66 27.68 17.32
N ILE A 222 13.14 26.55 16.81
CA ILE A 222 14.58 26.32 16.64
C ILE A 222 15.12 27.25 15.55
N GLY A 223 14.35 27.47 14.48
CA GLY A 223 14.75 28.39 13.41
C GLY A 223 14.91 29.82 13.92
N PHE A 224 13.93 30.31 14.70
CA PHE A 224 14.02 31.64 15.31
C PHE A 224 15.21 31.78 16.25
N TRP A 225 15.48 30.77 17.10
CA TRP A 225 16.62 30.81 18.02
C TRP A 225 17.96 30.91 17.30
N VAL A 226 18.16 30.12 16.24
CA VAL A 226 19.39 30.19 15.41
C VAL A 226 19.53 31.57 14.75
N TRP A 227 18.42 32.14 14.27
CA TRP A 227 18.41 33.46 13.64
C TRP A 227 18.71 34.59 14.62
N ASP A 228 18.15 34.52 15.82
CA ASP A 228 18.37 35.49 16.89
C ASP A 228 19.84 35.48 17.33
N GLU A 229 20.39 34.30 17.58
CA GLU A 229 21.81 34.14 17.94
C GLU A 229 22.73 34.66 16.85
N TRP A 230 22.43 34.38 15.57
CA TRP A 230 23.20 34.90 14.44
C TRP A 230 23.22 36.43 14.39
N ASN A 231 22.07 37.09 14.61
CA ASN A 231 22.00 38.55 14.65
C ASN A 231 22.65 39.16 15.90
N ASN A 232 22.82 38.37 16.95
CA ASN A 232 23.46 38.78 18.20
C ASN A 232 24.98 38.61 18.17
N LEU A 233 25.53 37.96 17.13
CA LEU A 233 26.98 37.92 16.88
C LEU A 233 27.46 39.33 16.51
N ASN A 234 28.13 40.00 17.46
CA ASN A 234 28.81 41.28 17.24
C ASN A 234 30.12 41.06 16.46
N VAL A 235 30.02 40.73 15.17
CA VAL A 235 31.14 40.63 14.22
C VAL A 235 30.90 41.49 12.99
#